data_AF-A0A6P0MPK8-F1
#
_entry.id   AF-A0A6P0MPK8-F1
#
_cell.length_a   1.000
_cell.length_b   1.000
_cell.length_c   1.000
_cell.angle_alpha   90.00
_cell.angle_beta   90.00
_cell.angle_gamma   90.00
#
_symmetry.space_group_name_H-M   'P 1'
#
loop_
_entity.id
_entity.type
_entity.pdbx_description
1 polymer ?
#
loop_
_entity_poly.entity_id
_entity_poly.type
_entity_poly.pdbx_seq_one_letter_code
_entity_poly.pdbx_strand_id
1 'polypeptide(L)'
;MTNPFALLRSPYSKLILAQHSDSVAQRSRRESLIIKILAAIGWLVGLTAILVGCAPNRSSDSDAQSSPPLSVSSEEVENYAKVVLAIEPKREAATKEILRITKKDKVPNITCTKPKTIGALPRNVRGIAVNYCQQAKDISESNGLTILKFNDISAATKSDEQLKIRIQNELIRLQQ
;
A
#
# COMPACT_ATOMS: atom_id res chain seq x y z
N MET A 1 8.16 6.41 -11.77
CA MET A 1 6.77 6.76 -11.41
C MET A 1 6.00 5.46 -11.10
N THR A 2 5.48 5.24 -9.88
CA THR A 2 4.59 4.08 -9.61
C THR A 2 3.19 4.62 -9.57
N ASN A 3 2.31 4.04 -10.37
CA ASN A 3 0.90 4.38 -10.37
C ASN A 3 0.23 3.52 -9.29
N PRO A 4 -0.31 4.09 -8.21
CA PRO A 4 -0.97 3.34 -7.14
C PRO A 4 -2.31 2.72 -7.57
N PHE A 5 -2.91 3.20 -8.68
CA PHE A 5 -3.98 2.49 -9.38
C PHE A 5 -3.45 1.44 -10.36
N ALA A 6 -2.16 1.12 -10.33
CA ALA A 6 -1.69 -0.10 -10.93
C ALA A 6 -2.15 -1.29 -10.08
N LEU A 7 -2.52 -2.40 -10.72
CA LEU A 7 -2.83 -3.64 -9.98
C LEU A 7 -1.61 -4.18 -9.19
N LEU A 8 -0.42 -3.64 -9.44
CA LEU A 8 0.81 -4.02 -8.76
C LEU A 8 1.30 -2.97 -7.76
N ARG A 9 1.27 -3.40 -6.49
CA ARG A 9 2.09 -2.96 -5.36
C ARG A 9 1.70 -1.61 -4.76
N SER A 10 0.67 -1.64 -3.92
CA SER A 10 0.55 -0.63 -2.86
C SER A 10 1.69 -0.86 -1.86
N PRO A 11 2.44 0.19 -1.47
CA PRO A 11 3.50 0.06 -0.47
C PRO A 11 2.93 -0.29 0.92
N TYR A 12 1.61 -0.16 1.11
CA TYR A 12 0.91 -0.42 2.36
C TYR A 12 0.31 -1.82 2.44
N SER A 13 0.35 -2.64 1.38
CA SER A 13 -0.26 -3.98 1.40
C SER A 13 0.30 -4.85 2.53
N LYS A 14 1.61 -4.77 2.84
CA LYS A 14 2.18 -5.53 3.98
C LYS A 14 1.69 -5.02 5.34
N LEU A 15 1.49 -3.70 5.48
CA LEU A 15 0.99 -3.10 6.72
C LEU A 15 -0.48 -3.52 6.95
N ILE A 16 -1.29 -3.41 5.90
CA ILE A 16 -2.71 -3.76 5.93
C ILE A 16 -2.90 -5.27 6.16
N LEU A 17 -2.09 -6.12 5.53
CA LEU A 17 -2.12 -7.58 5.75
C LEU A 17 -1.70 -7.96 7.18
N ALA A 18 -0.66 -7.33 7.73
CA ALA A 18 -0.22 -7.59 9.09
C ALA A 18 -1.32 -7.23 10.10
N GLN A 19 -1.93 -6.05 9.94
CA GLN A 19 -3.00 -5.62 10.84
C GLN A 19 -4.28 -6.43 10.66
N HIS A 20 -4.67 -6.81 9.44
CA HIS A 20 -5.84 -7.68 9.23
C HIS A 20 -5.66 -9.05 9.89
N SER A 21 -4.44 -9.60 9.87
CA SER A 21 -4.10 -10.82 10.61
C SER A 21 -4.25 -10.63 12.12
N ASP A 22 -3.77 -9.49 12.65
CA ASP A 22 -3.88 -9.15 14.06
C ASP A 22 -5.34 -8.91 14.48
N SER A 23 -6.15 -8.21 13.68
CA SER A 23 -7.58 -7.96 13.96
C SER A 23 -8.39 -9.25 13.97
N VAL A 24 -8.14 -10.18 13.05
CA VAL A 24 -8.78 -11.51 13.04
C VAL A 24 -8.34 -12.33 14.25
N ALA A 25 -7.06 -12.31 14.61
CA ALA A 25 -6.55 -12.98 15.80
C ALA A 25 -7.08 -12.35 17.10
N GLN A 26 -7.27 -11.04 17.15
CA GLN A 26 -7.82 -10.33 18.29
C GLN A 26 -9.33 -10.58 18.41
N ARG A 27 -10.06 -10.64 17.28
CA ARG A 27 -11.47 -11.05 17.24
C ARG A 27 -11.64 -12.51 17.67
N SER A 28 -10.76 -13.43 17.27
CA SER A 28 -10.81 -14.82 17.72
C SER A 28 -10.45 -14.98 19.21
N ARG A 29 -9.61 -14.09 19.77
CA ARG A 29 -9.31 -14.04 21.21
C ARG A 29 -10.46 -13.51 22.05
N ARG A 30 -11.36 -12.68 21.50
CA ARG A 30 -12.53 -12.17 22.24
C ARG A 30 -13.59 -13.24 22.52
N GLU A 31 -13.60 -14.35 21.79
CA GLU A 31 -14.50 -15.48 22.06
C GLU A 31 -13.92 -16.54 23.00
N SER A 32 -12.72 -16.34 23.55
CA SER A 32 -12.09 -17.29 24.46
C SER A 32 -11.68 -16.63 25.78
N LEU A 33 -12.67 -16.42 26.65
CA LEU A 33 -12.43 -16.15 28.08
C LEU A 33 -12.25 -17.48 28.83
N ILE A 34 -11.14 -18.19 28.61
CA ILE A 34 -10.67 -19.22 29.56
C ILE A 34 -9.14 -19.16 29.65
N ILE A 35 -8.68 -18.44 30.68
CA ILE A 35 -7.49 -18.64 31.54
C ILE A 35 -6.38 -19.53 31.00
N LYS A 36 -5.13 -19.02 30.88
CA LYS A 36 -3.92 -19.65 31.45
C LYS A 36 -2.87 -18.61 31.88
N ILE A 37 -2.54 -18.70 33.17
CA ILE A 37 -1.46 -18.05 33.91
C ILE A 37 -0.11 -18.73 33.54
N LEU A 38 1.00 -18.08 33.91
CA LEU A 38 2.41 -18.53 33.99
C LEU A 38 3.27 -18.10 32.78
N ALA A 39 4.51 -17.66 32.91
CA ALA A 39 5.36 -17.24 34.03
C ALA A 39 6.54 -16.44 33.43
N ALA A 40 7.25 -15.73 34.29
CA ALA A 40 8.29 -14.75 33.97
C ALA A 40 9.60 -15.32 33.39
N ILE A 41 10.47 -14.35 33.04
CA ILE A 41 11.93 -14.34 32.94
C ILE A 41 12.49 -14.37 31.50
N GLY A 42 13.02 -13.23 31.08
CA GLY A 42 13.95 -13.08 29.96
C GLY A 42 15.08 -12.14 30.35
N TRP A 43 16.29 -12.68 30.42
CA TRP A 43 17.49 -12.02 30.94
C TRP A 43 17.98 -10.81 30.11
N LEU A 44 18.52 -9.83 30.84
CA LEU A 44 19.44 -8.77 30.39
C LEU A 44 20.82 -9.35 30.08
N VAL A 45 21.37 -9.13 28.88
CA VAL A 45 22.78 -8.87 28.49
C VAL A 45 22.69 -8.45 27.00
N GLY A 46 23.30 -7.41 26.43
CA GLY A 46 24.46 -6.57 26.74
C GLY A 46 25.17 -6.31 25.40
N LEU A 47 25.42 -5.03 25.06
CA LEU A 47 25.96 -4.53 23.79
C LEU A 47 27.25 -5.22 23.32
N THR A 48 27.41 -5.35 21.99
CA THR A 48 28.65 -4.90 21.32
C THR A 48 28.31 -4.22 19.99
N ALA A 49 28.87 -3.03 19.81
CA ALA A 49 28.88 -2.28 18.56
C ALA A 49 30.19 -2.62 17.82
N ILE A 50 30.10 -3.03 16.56
CA ILE A 50 31.24 -3.08 15.66
C ILE A 50 30.94 -2.12 14.50
N LEU A 51 31.59 -0.96 14.55
CA LEU A 51 31.68 -0.01 13.44
C LEU A 51 32.74 -0.53 12.47
N VAL A 52 32.32 -0.94 11.26
CA VAL A 52 33.22 -1.05 10.11
C VAL A 52 32.60 -0.25 8.98
N GLY A 53 33.23 0.91 8.72
CA GLY A 53 32.93 1.74 7.58
C GLY A 53 33.64 1.23 6.33
N CYS A 54 32.92 1.22 5.21
CA CYS A 54 33.49 1.29 3.87
C CYS A 54 32.72 2.35 3.07
N ALA A 55 33.47 3.19 2.38
CA ALA A 55 33.07 4.45 1.76
C ALA A 55 32.02 4.31 0.63
N PRO A 56 31.23 5.35 0.34
CA PRO A 56 30.33 5.38 -0.80
C PRO A 56 31.01 6.01 -2.02
N ASN A 57 31.12 5.25 -3.11
CA ASN A 57 31.25 5.85 -4.44
C ASN A 57 29.84 6.18 -4.95
N ARG A 58 29.37 7.42 -4.74
CA ARG A 58 28.13 7.94 -5.35
C ARG A 58 28.49 8.88 -6.49
N SER A 59 28.60 8.33 -7.69
CA SER A 59 28.34 9.10 -8.92
C SER A 59 26.83 9.32 -8.96
N SER A 60 26.38 10.54 -8.65
CA SER A 60 24.99 10.96 -8.79
C SER A 60 24.94 12.14 -9.73
N ASP A 61 25.07 11.86 -11.03
CA ASP A 61 24.46 12.69 -12.04
C ASP A 61 22.97 12.34 -12.06
N SER A 62 22.17 13.22 -11.49
CA SER A 62 20.75 13.31 -11.76
C SER A 62 20.34 14.72 -11.41
N ASP A 63 20.21 15.55 -12.44
CA ASP A 63 19.49 16.81 -12.40
C ASP A 63 18.08 16.55 -11.87
N ALA A 64 17.93 16.64 -10.55
CA ALA A 64 16.64 16.67 -9.89
C ALA A 64 16.07 18.06 -10.14
N GLN A 65 15.25 18.16 -11.19
CA GLN A 65 14.36 19.28 -11.38
C GLN A 65 13.39 19.31 -10.18
N SER A 66 13.75 20.09 -9.16
CA SER A 66 12.97 20.32 -7.95
C SER A 66 11.65 20.97 -8.34
N SER A 67 10.63 20.14 -8.55
CA SER A 67 9.25 20.60 -8.50
C SER A 67 8.97 21.05 -7.05
N PRO A 68 8.25 22.17 -6.85
CA PRO A 68 7.91 22.62 -5.50
C PRO A 68 7.24 21.49 -4.70
N PRO A 69 7.53 21.36 -3.39
CA PRO A 69 6.99 20.29 -2.58
C PRO A 69 5.46 20.35 -2.59
N LEU A 70 4.82 19.24 -2.99
CA LEU A 70 3.38 19.09 -2.92
C LEU A 70 2.97 19.18 -1.45
N SER A 71 2.28 20.24 -1.04
CA SER A 71 1.68 20.30 0.28
C SER A 71 0.46 19.38 0.32
N VAL A 72 0.49 18.39 1.22
CA VAL A 72 -0.62 17.44 1.43
C VAL A 72 -1.27 17.72 2.77
N SER A 73 -2.55 18.12 2.77
CA SER A 73 -3.29 18.51 3.98
C SER A 73 -3.58 17.30 4.88
N SER A 74 -4.04 17.52 6.12
CA SER A 74 -4.45 16.43 7.01
C SER A 74 -5.71 15.72 6.51
N GLU A 75 -6.67 16.46 5.97
CA GLU A 75 -7.86 15.90 5.33
C GLU A 75 -7.51 15.04 4.12
N GLU A 76 -6.55 15.47 3.29
CA GLU A 76 -6.06 14.68 2.16
C GLU A 76 -5.37 13.39 2.59
N VAL A 77 -4.66 13.41 3.73
CA VAL A 77 -4.06 12.20 4.32
C VAL A 77 -5.15 11.22 4.81
N GLU A 78 -6.17 11.72 5.51
CA GLU A 78 -7.30 10.91 5.97
C GLU A 78 -8.07 10.28 4.81
N ASN A 79 -8.45 11.10 3.83
CA ASN A 79 -9.16 10.63 2.65
C ASN A 79 -8.31 9.63 1.86
N TYR A 80 -7.00 9.86 1.74
CA TYR A 80 -6.09 8.93 1.08
C TYR A 80 -6.02 7.59 1.81
N ALA A 81 -5.92 7.60 3.14
CA ALA A 81 -5.88 6.39 3.95
C ALA A 81 -7.21 5.59 3.83
N LYS A 82 -8.36 6.26 3.87
CA LYS A 82 -9.68 5.65 3.63
C LYS A 82 -9.76 4.96 2.27
N VAL A 83 -9.30 5.65 1.21
CA VAL A 83 -9.28 5.10 -0.16
C VAL A 83 -8.36 3.89 -0.26
N VAL A 84 -7.16 3.96 0.32
CA VAL A 84 -6.23 2.81 0.34
C VAL A 84 -6.87 1.60 1.01
N LEU A 85 -7.46 1.74 2.20
CA LEU A 85 -8.10 0.64 2.92
C LEU A 85 -9.26 0.01 2.13
N ALA A 86 -10.05 0.83 1.44
CA ALA A 86 -11.19 0.35 0.66
C ALA A 86 -10.80 -0.32 -0.67
N ILE A 87 -9.71 0.12 -1.32
CA ILE A 87 -9.27 -0.42 -2.61
C ILE A 87 -8.45 -1.71 -2.46
N GLU A 88 -7.63 -1.84 -1.41
CA GLU A 88 -6.75 -3.00 -1.25
C GLU A 88 -7.44 -4.38 -1.37
N PRO A 89 -8.56 -4.68 -0.69
CA PRO A 89 -9.21 -5.99 -0.83
C PRO A 89 -9.69 -6.26 -2.28
N LYS A 90 -10.10 -5.21 -2.99
CA LYS A 90 -10.52 -5.30 -4.41
C LYS A 90 -9.32 -5.57 -5.31
N ARG A 91 -8.18 -4.95 -5.03
CA ARG A 91 -6.90 -5.18 -5.72
C ARG A 91 -6.45 -6.63 -5.56
N GLU A 92 -6.55 -7.19 -4.35
CA GLU A 92 -6.20 -8.59 -4.07
C GLU A 92 -7.13 -9.57 -4.78
N ALA A 93 -8.44 -9.33 -4.74
CA ALA A 93 -9.41 -10.16 -5.45
C ALA A 93 -9.16 -10.16 -6.97
N ALA A 94 -8.94 -8.99 -7.57
CA ALA A 94 -8.62 -8.87 -8.99
C ALA A 94 -7.29 -9.57 -9.32
N THR A 95 -6.26 -9.39 -8.49
CA THR A 95 -4.95 -10.05 -8.66
C THR A 95 -5.11 -11.58 -8.67
N LYS A 96 -5.80 -12.13 -7.65
CA LYS A 96 -6.02 -13.58 -7.53
C LYS A 96 -6.75 -14.13 -8.73
N GLU A 97 -7.78 -13.43 -9.20
CA GLU A 97 -8.59 -13.88 -10.35
C GLU A 97 -7.79 -13.85 -11.65
N ILE A 98 -6.98 -12.81 -11.87
CA ILE A 98 -6.13 -12.72 -13.06
C ILE A 98 -5.08 -13.84 -13.07
N LEU A 99 -4.44 -14.11 -11.93
CA LEU A 99 -3.47 -15.22 -11.81
C LEU A 99 -4.15 -16.57 -12.10
N ARG A 100 -5.35 -16.80 -11.55
CA ARG A 100 -6.16 -18.01 -11.78
C ARG A 100 -6.46 -18.22 -13.26
N ILE A 101 -6.89 -17.18 -13.97
CA ILE A 101 -7.27 -17.26 -15.39
C ILE A 101 -6.05 -17.42 -16.29
N THR A 102 -4.98 -16.66 -16.01
CA THR A 102 -3.79 -16.65 -16.87
C THR A 102 -2.87 -17.84 -16.63
N LYS A 103 -3.03 -18.54 -15.49
CA LYS A 103 -2.11 -19.60 -15.01
C LYS A 103 -0.66 -19.12 -15.00
N LYS A 104 -0.45 -17.84 -14.67
CA LYS A 104 0.88 -17.21 -14.58
C LYS A 104 1.22 -16.93 -13.12
N ASP A 105 2.51 -16.80 -12.85
CA ASP A 105 3.01 -16.45 -11.52
C ASP A 105 2.99 -14.94 -11.25
N LYS A 106 2.75 -14.13 -12.29
CA LYS A 106 2.78 -12.66 -12.21
C LYS A 106 1.61 -12.04 -12.97
N VAL A 107 0.99 -11.05 -12.34
CA VAL A 107 -0.01 -10.20 -12.99
C VAL A 107 0.72 -9.30 -14.00
N PRO A 108 0.21 -9.16 -15.25
CA PRO A 108 0.73 -8.17 -16.18
C PRO A 108 0.71 -6.75 -15.59
N ASN A 109 1.56 -5.85 -16.08
CA ASN A 109 1.49 -4.46 -15.66
C ASN A 109 0.17 -3.83 -16.17
N ILE A 110 -0.72 -3.53 -15.25
CA ILE A 110 -2.03 -2.92 -15.52
C ILE A 110 -2.05 -1.58 -14.81
N THR A 111 -2.29 -0.51 -15.54
CA THR A 111 -2.37 0.86 -15.00
C THR A 111 -3.70 1.47 -15.41
N CYS A 112 -4.57 1.79 -14.45
CA CYS A 112 -5.92 2.26 -14.74
C CYS A 112 -6.00 3.55 -15.57
N THR A 113 -4.98 4.42 -15.47
CA THR A 113 -4.90 5.65 -16.27
C THR A 113 -4.25 5.47 -17.64
N LYS A 114 -3.83 4.24 -18.01
CA LYS A 114 -3.18 3.94 -19.29
C LYS A 114 -4.00 2.87 -20.03
N PRO A 115 -4.99 3.27 -20.87
CA PRO A 115 -5.85 2.34 -21.60
C PRO A 115 -5.08 1.31 -22.44
N LYS A 116 -3.92 1.69 -22.99
CA LYS A 116 -3.04 0.78 -23.73
C LYS A 116 -2.61 -0.45 -22.90
N THR A 117 -2.39 -0.30 -21.59
CA THR A 117 -2.01 -1.41 -20.71
C THR A 117 -3.15 -2.40 -20.50
N ILE A 118 -4.39 -1.92 -20.46
CA ILE A 118 -5.60 -2.74 -20.39
C ILE A 118 -5.86 -3.42 -21.74
N GLY A 119 -5.71 -2.68 -22.84
CA GLY A 119 -5.88 -3.19 -24.20
C GLY A 119 -4.87 -4.30 -24.55
N ALA A 120 -3.69 -4.31 -23.95
CA ALA A 120 -2.69 -5.37 -24.15
C ALA A 120 -3.04 -6.69 -23.41
N LEU A 121 -4.04 -6.69 -22.53
CA LEU A 121 -4.41 -7.89 -21.77
C LEU A 121 -5.18 -8.89 -22.65
N PRO A 122 -5.09 -10.20 -22.32
CA PRO A 122 -6.00 -11.21 -22.86
C PRO A 122 -7.47 -10.81 -22.68
N ARG A 123 -8.34 -11.11 -23.65
CA ARG A 123 -9.75 -10.67 -23.64
C ARG A 123 -10.49 -11.07 -22.36
N ASN A 124 -10.26 -12.28 -21.87
CA ASN A 124 -10.83 -12.82 -20.62
C ASN A 124 -10.31 -12.16 -19.34
N VAL A 125 -9.24 -11.36 -19.41
CA VAL A 125 -8.64 -10.64 -18.28
C VAL A 125 -9.06 -9.16 -18.27
N ARG A 126 -9.36 -8.58 -19.44
CA ARG A 126 -9.72 -7.16 -19.58
C ARG A 126 -10.90 -6.75 -18.70
N GLY A 127 -11.95 -7.58 -18.63
CA GLY A 127 -13.13 -7.27 -17.83
C GLY A 127 -12.82 -7.11 -16.34
N ILE A 128 -11.93 -7.94 -15.80
CA ILE A 128 -11.50 -7.85 -14.40
C ILE A 128 -10.70 -6.57 -14.14
N ALA A 129 -9.79 -6.25 -15.05
CA ALA A 129 -8.99 -5.03 -14.97
C ALA A 129 -9.87 -3.76 -15.03
N VAL A 130 -10.80 -3.70 -15.98
CA VAL A 130 -11.74 -2.57 -16.13
C VAL A 130 -12.61 -2.43 -14.88
N ASN A 131 -13.17 -3.54 -14.38
CA ASN A 131 -14.01 -3.53 -13.19
C ASN A 131 -13.24 -3.03 -11.95
N TYR A 132 -12.02 -3.51 -11.73
CA TYR A 132 -11.16 -3.02 -10.66
C TYR A 132 -10.89 -1.52 -10.80
N CYS A 133 -10.51 -1.07 -12.00
CA CYS A 133 -10.20 0.33 -12.26
C CYS A 133 -11.40 1.26 -12.03
N GLN A 134 -12.60 0.81 -12.40
CA GLN A 134 -13.83 1.56 -12.16
C GLN A 134 -14.14 1.64 -10.66
N GLN A 135 -14.11 0.52 -9.95
CA GLN A 135 -14.34 0.53 -8.50
C GLN A 135 -13.33 1.41 -7.76
N ALA A 136 -12.06 1.34 -8.15
CA ALA A 136 -11.01 2.14 -7.54
C ALA A 136 -11.27 3.64 -7.78
N LYS A 137 -11.69 4.03 -8.99
CA LYS A 137 -12.11 5.40 -9.30
C LYS A 137 -13.27 5.84 -8.41
N ASP A 138 -14.35 5.08 -8.36
CA ASP A 138 -15.57 5.43 -7.64
C ASP A 138 -15.32 5.58 -6.13
N ILE A 139 -14.49 4.70 -5.56
CA ILE A 139 -14.08 4.77 -4.16
C ILE A 139 -13.26 6.03 -3.89
N SER A 140 -12.31 6.35 -4.77
CA SER A 140 -11.50 7.56 -4.65
C SER A 140 -12.38 8.81 -4.64
N GLU A 141 -13.26 8.93 -5.63
CA GLU A 141 -14.13 10.09 -5.81
C GLU A 141 -15.14 10.24 -4.67
N SER A 142 -15.72 9.13 -4.19
CA SER A 142 -16.65 9.17 -3.05
C SER A 142 -15.99 9.54 -1.71
N ASN A 143 -14.66 9.43 -1.60
CA ASN A 143 -13.88 9.90 -0.45
C ASN A 143 -13.24 11.27 -0.70
N GLY A 144 -13.72 12.05 -1.69
CA GLY A 144 -13.23 13.41 -1.93
C GLY A 144 -11.84 13.47 -2.59
N LEU A 145 -11.33 12.37 -3.15
CA LEU A 145 -10.07 12.33 -3.87
C LEU A 145 -10.27 12.05 -5.35
N THR A 146 -9.80 12.96 -6.20
CA THR A 146 -9.67 12.65 -7.62
C THR A 146 -8.58 11.59 -7.83
N ILE A 147 -8.67 10.83 -8.93
CA ILE A 147 -7.61 9.89 -9.33
C ILE A 147 -6.25 10.59 -9.41
N LEU A 148 -6.22 11.82 -9.94
CA LEU A 148 -4.99 12.60 -10.07
C LEU A 148 -4.41 12.91 -8.69
N LYS A 149 -5.21 13.44 -7.77
CA LYS A 149 -4.73 13.76 -6.42
C LYS A 149 -4.24 12.52 -5.66
N PHE A 150 -4.96 11.40 -5.76
CA PHE A 150 -4.50 10.14 -5.17
C PHE A 150 -3.15 9.70 -5.76
N ASN A 151 -2.98 9.77 -7.08
CA ASN A 151 -1.71 9.47 -7.73
C ASN A 151 -0.58 10.40 -7.27
N ASP A 152 -0.86 11.68 -7.11
CA ASP A 152 0.12 12.68 -6.66
C ASP A 152 0.57 12.39 -5.23
N ILE A 153 -0.37 12.12 -4.32
CA ILE A 153 -0.06 11.75 -2.93
C ILE A 153 0.78 10.47 -2.92
N SER A 154 0.38 9.42 -3.65
CA SER A 154 1.17 8.18 -3.72
C SER A 154 2.56 8.39 -4.30
N ALA A 155 2.72 9.26 -5.29
CA ALA A 155 4.02 9.59 -5.85
C ALA A 155 4.90 10.32 -4.83
N ALA A 156 4.32 11.27 -4.08
CA ALA A 156 5.01 12.05 -3.05
C ALA A 156 5.55 11.17 -1.91
N THR A 157 4.85 10.10 -1.52
CA THR A 157 5.31 9.18 -0.44
C THR A 157 6.67 8.52 -0.66
N LYS A 158 7.23 8.58 -1.88
CA LYS A 158 8.53 8.00 -2.20
C LYS A 158 9.71 8.85 -1.76
N SER A 159 9.52 10.16 -1.76
CA SER A 159 10.55 11.14 -1.47
C SER A 159 10.25 11.93 -0.21
N ASP A 160 8.99 11.94 0.24
CA ASP A 160 8.55 12.58 1.47
C ASP A 160 8.28 11.53 2.57
N GLU A 161 9.27 11.33 3.45
CA GLU A 161 9.18 10.40 4.57
C GLU A 161 8.20 10.90 5.66
N GLN A 162 8.04 12.21 5.82
CA GLN A 162 7.09 12.77 6.78
C GLN A 162 5.65 12.48 6.35
N LEU A 163 5.35 12.67 5.07
CA LEU A 163 4.07 12.28 4.50
C LEU A 163 3.80 10.77 4.65
N LYS A 164 4.83 9.94 4.42
CA LYS A 164 4.72 8.49 4.58
C LYS A 164 4.36 8.11 6.03
N ILE A 165 5.01 8.71 7.02
CA ILE A 165 4.69 8.49 8.45
C ILE A 165 3.26 8.93 8.77
N ARG A 166 2.85 10.12 8.30
CA ARG A 166 1.48 10.63 8.50
C ARG A 166 0.42 9.66 7.96
N ILE A 167 0.62 9.15 6.74
CA ILE A 167 -0.28 8.16 6.14
C ILE A 167 -0.26 6.84 6.93
N GLN A 168 0.91 6.37 7.38
CA GLN A 168 0.98 5.13 8.16
C GLN A 168 0.22 5.25 9.48
N ASN A 169 0.41 6.35 10.21
CA ASN A 169 -0.31 6.60 11.46
C ASN A 169 -1.83 6.66 11.23
N GLU A 170 -2.24 7.30 10.14
CA GLU A 170 -3.65 7.42 9.80
C GLU A 170 -4.27 6.08 9.40
N LEU A 171 -3.55 5.25 8.63
CA LEU A 171 -3.96 3.88 8.33
C LEU A 171 -4.15 3.03 9.59
N ILE A 172 -3.26 3.20 10.58
CA ILE A 172 -3.37 2.51 11.87
C ILE A 172 -4.60 3.01 12.63
N ARG A 173 -4.78 4.34 12.72
CA ARG A 173 -5.91 4.98 13.42
C ARG A 173 -7.26 4.51 12.89
N LEU A 174 -7.42 4.39 11.58
CA LEU A 174 -8.67 3.97 10.93
C LEU A 174 -9.00 2.49 11.12
N GLN A 175 -8.06 1.66 11.58
CA GLN A 175 -8.23 0.21 11.75
C GLN A 175 -8.40 -0.22 13.22
N GLN A 176 -8.32 0.71 14.17
CA GLN A 176 -8.56 0.49 15.60
C GLN A 176 -10.03 0.60 15.94
#